data_AF-A0A957WUR6-F1
#
_entry.id   AF-A0A957WUR6-F1
#
_cell.length_a   1.000
_cell.length_b   1.000
_cell.length_c   1.000
_cell.angle_alpha   90.00
_cell.angle_beta   90.00
_cell.angle_gamma   90.00
#
_symmetry.space_group_name_H-M   'P 1'
#
loop_
_entity.id
_entity.type
_entity.pdbx_description
1 polymer ?
#
loop_
_entity_poly.entity_id
_entity_poly.type
_entity_poly.pdbx_seq_one_letter_code
_entity_poly.pdbx_strand_id
1 'polypeptide(L)'
;MPTSNLTIRPATTADAPLLAKFGARAFTAAFAADNAPEDMAAYLTEAFSPALQQAELADPASCFLIVEAAEATVGYAHLKAGSAEA
;
A
#
# COMPACT_ATOMS: atom_id res chain seq x y z
N MET A 1 -15.63 17.67 16.37
CA MET A 1 -14.85 16.47 16.01
C MET A 1 -13.39 16.78 16.33
N PRO A 2 -12.69 16.03 17.21
CA PRO A 2 -11.26 16.25 17.39
C PRO A 2 -10.59 15.99 16.04
N THR A 3 -9.87 16.99 15.53
CA THR A 3 -9.02 16.84 14.34
C THR A 3 -7.84 15.97 14.76
N SER A 4 -7.94 14.66 14.53
CA SER A 4 -6.80 13.76 14.70
C SER A 4 -5.65 14.30 13.86
N ASN A 5 -4.49 14.53 14.48
CA ASN A 5 -3.32 15.03 13.76
C ASN A 5 -2.87 13.97 12.75
N LEU A 6 -2.85 14.32 11.48
CA LEU A 6 -2.42 13.44 10.40
C LEU A 6 -0.97 13.76 10.05
N THR A 7 -0.13 12.73 10.05
CA THR A 7 1.27 12.85 9.60
C THR A 7 1.44 12.03 8.33
N ILE A 8 2.08 12.62 7.31
CA ILE A 8 2.46 11.92 6.09
C ILE A 8 3.97 11.78 6.08
N ARG A 9 4.46 10.55 5.86
CA ARG A 9 5.90 10.28 5.73
C ARG A 9 6.19 9.42 4.49
N PRO A 10 7.36 9.58 3.85
CA PRO A 10 7.87 8.59 2.92
C PRO A 10 8.01 7.22 3.59
N ALA A 11 7.63 6.17 2.88
CA ALA A 11 7.89 4.81 3.31
C ALA A 11 9.35 4.44 3.04
N THR A 12 9.85 3.49 3.81
CA THR A 12 11.16 2.87 3.65
C THR A 12 10.99 1.40 3.31
N THR A 13 12.04 0.71 2.88
CA THR A 13 11.99 -0.75 2.65
C THR A 13 11.59 -1.54 3.89
N ALA A 14 11.81 -1.00 5.10
CA ALA A 14 11.36 -1.61 6.35
C ALA A 14 9.82 -1.61 6.52
N ASP A 15 9.11 -0.75 5.79
CA ASP A 15 7.64 -0.68 5.80
C ASP A 15 6.99 -1.74 4.89
N ALA A 16 7.77 -2.57 4.18
CA ALA A 16 7.23 -3.57 3.27
C ALA A 16 6.19 -4.51 3.91
N PRO A 17 6.40 -5.07 5.13
CA PRO A 17 5.39 -5.91 5.78
C PRO A 17 4.11 -5.14 6.14
N LEU A 18 4.25 -3.85 6.49
CA LEU A 18 3.15 -2.97 6.82
C LEU A 18 2.30 -2.68 5.58
N LEU A 19 2.94 -2.33 4.46
CA LEU A 19 2.28 -2.04 3.19
C LEU A 19 1.62 -3.28 2.58
N ALA A 20 2.27 -4.45 2.65
CA ALA A 20 1.69 -5.73 2.25
C ALA A 20 0.36 -5.99 2.98
N LYS A 21 0.40 -5.93 4.32
CA LYS A 21 -0.80 -6.18 5.15
C LYS A 21 -1.89 -5.13 4.96
N PHE A 22 -1.52 -3.85 4.93
CA PHE A 22 -2.49 -2.77 4.82
C PHE A 22 -3.10 -2.72 3.41
N GLY A 23 -2.28 -2.85 2.37
CA GLY A 23 -2.70 -2.89 0.98
C GLY A 23 -3.67 -4.04 0.71
N ALA A 24 -3.34 -5.25 1.18
CA ALA A 24 -4.24 -6.39 1.08
C ALA A 24 -5.61 -6.10 1.73
N ARG A 25 -5.61 -5.58 2.96
CA ARG A 25 -6.85 -5.24 3.68
C ARG A 25 -7.67 -4.17 2.95
N ALA A 26 -7.02 -3.12 2.45
CA ALA A 26 -7.68 -2.05 1.73
C ALA A 26 -8.28 -2.55 0.42
N PHE A 27 -7.57 -3.40 -0.32
CA PHE A 27 -8.05 -4.01 -1.56
C PHE A 27 -9.23 -4.93 -1.30
N THR A 28 -9.16 -5.80 -0.29
CA THR A 28 -10.30 -6.63 0.11
C THR A 28 -11.52 -5.77 0.46
N ALA A 29 -11.34 -4.71 1.26
CA ALA A 29 -12.46 -3.84 1.63
C ALA A 29 -13.11 -3.13 0.43
N ALA A 30 -12.31 -2.79 -0.58
CA ALA A 30 -12.79 -2.12 -1.80
C ALA A 30 -13.48 -3.08 -2.78
N PHE A 31 -13.02 -4.33 -2.89
CA PHE A 31 -13.36 -5.21 -4.01
C PHE A 31 -13.97 -6.56 -3.62
N ALA A 32 -14.08 -6.89 -2.32
CA ALA A 32 -14.61 -8.20 -1.89
C ALA A 32 -16.07 -8.43 -2.30
N ALA A 33 -16.87 -7.38 -2.47
CA ALA A 33 -18.26 -7.51 -2.91
C ALA A 33 -18.39 -7.88 -4.39
N ASP A 34 -17.38 -7.55 -5.20
CA ASP A 34 -17.42 -7.67 -6.67
C ASP A 34 -16.59 -8.84 -7.21
N ASN A 35 -15.90 -9.60 -6.34
CA ASN A 35 -15.01 -10.70 -6.74
C ASN A 35 -15.35 -11.99 -6.00
N ALA A 36 -15.13 -13.14 -6.66
CA ALA A 36 -15.19 -14.43 -6.00
C ALA A 36 -14.10 -14.53 -4.91
N PRO A 37 -14.39 -15.17 -3.76
CA PRO A 37 -13.41 -15.31 -2.68
C PRO A 37 -12.08 -15.96 -3.11
N GLU A 38 -12.14 -16.91 -4.03
CA GLU A 38 -10.97 -17.64 -4.53
C GLU A 38 -10.07 -16.74 -5.39
N ASP A 39 -10.66 -15.98 -6.32
CA ASP A 39 -9.94 -15.04 -7.19
C ASP A 39 -9.32 -13.89 -6.37
N MET A 40 -10.05 -13.41 -5.37
CA MET A 40 -9.56 -12.42 -4.41
C MET A 40 -8.35 -12.95 -3.64
N ALA A 41 -8.42 -14.17 -3.09
CA ALA A 41 -7.33 -14.75 -2.31
C ALA A 41 -6.06 -14.98 -3.15
N ALA A 42 -6.22 -15.44 -4.39
CA ALA A 42 -5.12 -15.59 -5.33
C ALA A 42 -4.45 -14.24 -5.62
N TYR A 43 -5.24 -13.23 -5.99
CA TYR A 43 -4.71 -11.89 -6.29
C TYR A 43 -3.99 -11.26 -5.10
N LEU A 44 -4.56 -11.38 -3.89
CA LEU A 44 -3.94 -10.81 -2.68
C LEU A 44 -2.58 -11.43 -2.38
N THR A 45 -2.45 -12.75 -2.61
CA THR A 45 -1.19 -13.48 -2.38
C THR A 45 -0.10 -13.04 -3.36
N GLU A 46 -0.48 -12.80 -4.61
CA GLU A 46 0.47 -12.37 -5.65
C GLU A 46 0.84 -10.88 -5.53
N ALA A 47 -0.14 -10.01 -5.32
CA ALA A 47 0.03 -8.56 -5.38
C ALA A 47 0.52 -7.92 -4.07
N PHE A 48 0.31 -8.56 -2.92
CA PHE A 48 0.61 -7.99 -1.60
C PHE A 48 1.57 -8.83 -0.77
N SER A 49 2.58 -9.44 -1.41
CA SER A 49 3.65 -10.15 -0.69
C SER A 49 4.74 -9.18 -0.19
N PRO A 50 5.27 -9.34 1.05
CA PRO A 50 6.33 -8.47 1.57
C PRO A 50 7.56 -8.36 0.65
N ALA A 51 7.89 -9.43 -0.08
CA ALA A 51 8.98 -9.44 -1.04
C ALA A 51 8.71 -8.51 -2.24
N LEU A 52 7.48 -8.53 -2.77
CA LEU A 52 7.07 -7.63 -3.83
C LEU A 52 7.06 -6.18 -3.35
N GLN A 53 6.44 -5.90 -2.19
CA GLN A 53 6.44 -4.54 -1.63
C GLN A 53 7.87 -4.03 -1.38
N GLN A 54 8.78 -4.89 -0.91
CA GLN A 54 10.17 -4.51 -0.74
C GLN A 54 10.84 -4.16 -2.08
N ALA A 55 10.56 -4.91 -3.14
CA ALA A 55 11.07 -4.62 -4.48
C ALA A 55 10.51 -3.29 -5.03
N GLU A 56 9.22 -3.03 -4.83
CA GLU A 56 8.59 -1.75 -5.22
C GLU A 56 9.13 -0.57 -4.42
N LEU A 57 9.39 -0.74 -3.11
CA LEU A 57 9.99 0.30 -2.26
C LEU A 57 11.46 0.57 -2.59
N ALA A 58 12.16 -0.41 -3.16
CA ALA A 58 13.56 -0.28 -3.58
C ALA A 58 13.69 0.31 -4.99
N ASP A 59 12.61 0.36 -5.77
CA ASP A 59 12.59 0.94 -7.10
C ASP A 59 12.72 2.47 -7.00
N PRO A 60 13.78 3.08 -7.55
CA PRO A 60 13.98 4.54 -7.50
C PRO A 60 12.93 5.32 -8.30
N ALA A 61 12.18 4.69 -9.21
CA ALA A 61 11.05 5.31 -9.89
C ALA A 61 9.75 5.27 -9.07
N SER A 62 9.75 4.54 -7.95
CA SER A 62 8.58 4.37 -7.09
C SER A 62 8.72 5.22 -5.82
N CYS A 63 7.62 5.86 -5.41
CA CYS A 63 7.53 6.62 -4.18
C CYS A 63 6.27 6.20 -3.42
N PHE A 64 6.48 5.71 -2.19
CA PHE A 64 5.39 5.35 -1.30
C PHE A 64 5.28 6.38 -0.18
N LEU A 65 4.05 6.82 0.09
CA LEU A 65 3.71 7.71 1.19
C LEU A 65 2.78 6.97 2.15
N ILE A 66 3.04 7.06 3.45
CA ILE A 66 2.21 6.48 4.51
C ILE A 66 1.57 7.62 5.31
N VAL A 67 0.28 7.50 5.58
CA VAL A 67 -0.48 8.41 6.44
C VAL A 67 -0.71 7.75 7.79
N GLU A 68 -0.32 8.43 8.85
CA GLU A 68 -0.46 7.98 10.23
C GLU A 68 -1.36 8.94 11.03
N ALA A 69 -2.23 8.38 11.87
CA ALA A 69 -3.07 9.10 12.82
C ALA A 69 -3.00 8.38 14.18
N ALA A 70 -2.69 9.10 15.25
CA ALA A 70 -2.54 8.52 16.59
C ALA A 70 -1.67 7.24 16.59
N GLU A 71 -0.52 7.29 15.91
CA GLU A 71 0.46 6.18 15.78
C GLU A 71 -0.03 4.95 14.98
N ALA A 72 -1.21 5.03 14.35
CA ALA A 72 -1.72 3.98 13.48
C ALA A 72 -1.68 4.40 12.01
N THR A 73 -1.29 3.48 11.12
CA THR A 73 -1.44 3.69 9.68
C THR A 73 -2.91 3.72 9.28
N VAL A 74 -3.31 4.81 8.65
CA VAL A 74 -4.69 5.05 8.17
C VAL A 74 -4.79 5.09 6.65
N GLY A 75 -3.66 5.14 5.94
CA GLY A 75 -3.65 5.10 4.48
C GLY A 75 -2.23 5.06 3.91
N TYR A 76 -2.14 4.83 2.61
CA TYR A 76 -0.91 4.98 1.84
C TYR A 76 -1.21 5.44 0.42
N ALA A 77 -0.20 5.98 -0.26
CA ALA A 77 -0.22 6.24 -1.69
C ALA A 77 1.03 5.64 -2.32
N HIS A 78 0.89 5.08 -3.52
CA HIS A 78 1.98 4.58 -4.34
C HIS A 78 2.00 5.41 -5.62
N LEU A 79 3.09 6.14 -5.84
CA LEU A 79 3.34 6.93 -7.03
C LEU A 79 4.47 6.25 -7.81
N LYS A 80 4.29 6.09 -9.11
CA LYS A 80 5.35 5.70 -10.04
C LYS A 80 5.62 6.84 -10.98
N ALA A 81 6.89 7.24 -11.09
CA ALA A 81 7.31 8.13 -12.15
C ALA A 81 7.06 7.40 -13.48
N GLY A 82 6.22 7.98 -14.34
CA GLY A 82 6.08 7.47 -15.71
C GLY A 82 7.43 7.58 -16.43
N SER A 83 7.64 6.77 -17.47
CA SER A 83 8.64 7.13 -18.45
C SER A 83 8.28 8.52 -18.97
N ALA A 84 9.28 9.39 -19.10
CA ALA A 84 9.12 10.62 -19.87
C ALA A 84 9.02 10.23 -21.36
N GLU A 85 7.91 9.59 -21.75
CA GLU A 85 7.53 9.42 -23.14
C GLU A 85 6.49 10.48 -23.47
N ALA A 86 6.95 11.44 -24.27
CA ALA A 86 6.14 12.41 -24.99
C ALA A 86 5.59 11.80 -26.28
#